data_AF-A0A967J8B1-F1
#
_entry.id   AF-A0A967J8B1-F1
#
_cell.length_a   1.000
_cell.length_b   1.000
_cell.length_c   1.000
_cell.angle_alpha   90.00
_cell.angle_beta   90.00
_cell.angle_gamma   90.00
#
_symmetry.space_group_name_H-M   'P 1'
#
loop_
_entity.id
_entity.type
_entity.pdbx_description
1 polymer ?
#
loop_
_entity_poly.entity_id
_entity_poly.type
_entity_poly.pdbx_seq_one_letter_code
_entity_poly.pdbx_strand_id
1 'polypeptide(L)'
;RVVDWQPDDLTVVVEAGVTVGTLESMLAERGQTALLPEWGPEATVGGVVAAGISGYRRARLGPTRDRVLEVTIVTGDGRVVRGGGRVVKNVSG
;
A
#
# COMPACT_ATOMS: atom_id res chain seq x y z
N ARG A 1 -4.45 -11.37 -1.96
CA ARG A 1 -4.08 -11.49 -3.38
C ARG A 1 -3.76 -10.13 -4.00
N VAL A 2 -3.11 -10.08 -5.17
CA VAL A 2 -3.01 -8.87 -6.00
C VAL A 2 -4.30 -8.74 -6.81
N VAL A 3 -4.92 -7.56 -6.74
CA VAL A 3 -6.20 -7.27 -7.39
C VAL A 3 -5.99 -6.63 -8.75
N ASP A 4 -5.04 -5.70 -8.83
CA ASP A 4 -4.71 -4.93 -10.02
C ASP A 4 -3.26 -4.45 -9.93
N TRP A 5 -2.53 -4.44 -11.04
CA TRP A 5 -1.14 -3.96 -11.10
C TRP A 5 -0.90 -3.29 -12.44
N GLN A 6 -0.60 -1.99 -12.39
CA GLN A 6 -0.28 -1.17 -13.55
C GLN A 6 1.15 -0.64 -13.37
N PRO A 7 2.18 -1.39 -13.84
CA PRO A 7 3.57 -1.02 -13.64
C PRO A 7 3.92 0.34 -14.25
N ASP A 8 3.37 0.66 -15.42
CA ASP A 8 3.65 1.91 -16.13
C ASP A 8 3.08 3.14 -15.41
N ASP A 9 1.98 2.95 -14.68
CA ASP A 9 1.34 3.98 -13.86
C ASP A 9 1.89 4.02 -12.42
N LEU A 10 2.81 3.12 -12.07
CA LEU A 10 3.36 2.95 -10.72
C LEU A 10 2.28 2.70 -9.65
N THR A 11 1.19 2.02 -10.02
CA THR A 11 0.10 1.68 -9.10
C THR A 11 -0.08 0.18 -8.95
N VAL A 12 -0.45 -0.23 -7.73
CA VAL A 12 -0.78 -1.61 -7.40
C VAL A 12 -1.90 -1.63 -6.37
N VAL A 13 -2.88 -2.49 -6.58
CA VAL A 13 -3.97 -2.75 -5.64
C VAL A 13 -3.80 -4.17 -5.12
N VAL A 14 -3.64 -4.29 -3.80
CA VAL A 14 -3.51 -5.58 -3.12
C VAL A 14 -4.53 -5.71 -1.99
N GLU A 15 -4.91 -6.94 -1.69
CA GLU A 15 -5.66 -7.20 -0.46
C GLU A 15 -4.77 -7.06 0.77
N ALA A 16 -5.38 -6.65 1.88
CA ALA A 16 -4.71 -6.37 3.14
C ALA A 16 -3.82 -7.51 3.66
N GLY A 17 -4.13 -8.77 3.34
CA GLY A 17 -3.37 -9.95 3.78
C GLY A 17 -2.12 -10.27 2.97
N VAL A 18 -1.84 -9.57 1.86
CA VAL A 18 -0.56 -9.74 1.13
C VAL A 18 0.59 -9.34 2.04
N THR A 19 1.65 -10.14 2.08
CA THR A 19 2.85 -9.81 2.86
C THR A 19 3.70 -8.78 2.13
N VAL A 20 4.43 -7.96 2.89
CA VAL A 20 5.37 -6.97 2.35
C VAL A 20 6.41 -7.65 1.47
N GLY A 21 6.97 -8.78 1.91
CA GLY A 21 7.97 -9.53 1.16
C GLY A 21 7.46 -10.02 -0.19
N THR A 22 6.24 -10.54 -0.26
CA THR A 22 5.62 -10.97 -1.53
C THR A 22 5.37 -9.78 -2.45
N LEU A 23 4.86 -8.67 -1.92
CA LEU A 23 4.64 -7.46 -2.72
C LEU A 23 5.95 -6.89 -3.29
N GLU A 24 6.96 -6.70 -2.45
CA GLU A 24 8.25 -6.14 -2.89
C GLU A 24 8.95 -7.07 -3.88
N SER A 25 8.84 -8.39 -3.72
CA SER A 25 9.41 -9.36 -4.67
C SER A 25 8.75 -9.26 -6.05
N MET A 26 7.42 -9.12 -6.10
CA MET A 26 6.69 -8.92 -7.36
C MET A 26 7.07 -7.59 -8.03
N LEU A 27 7.14 -6.50 -7.27
CA LEU A 27 7.50 -5.18 -7.81
C LEU A 27 8.96 -5.14 -8.31
N ALA A 28 9.86 -5.89 -7.66
CA ALA A 28 11.26 -5.99 -8.06
C ALA A 28 11.44 -6.59 -9.47
N GLU A 29 10.50 -7.39 -9.98
CA GLU A 29 10.50 -7.90 -11.37
C GLU A 29 10.50 -6.76 -12.41
N ARG A 30 9.99 -5.58 -12.03
CA ARG A 30 9.99 -4.35 -12.84
C ARG A 30 10.94 -3.28 -12.31
N GLY A 31 11.81 -3.61 -11.36
CA GLY A 31 12.69 -2.66 -10.69
C GLY A 31 11.95 -1.62 -9.83
N GLN A 32 10.75 -1.94 -9.38
CA GLN A 32 9.87 -1.06 -8.58
C GLN A 32 9.88 -1.46 -7.10
N THR A 33 9.40 -0.56 -6.25
CA THR A 33 9.25 -0.82 -4.80
C THR A 33 8.07 -0.02 -4.24
N ALA A 34 7.36 -0.63 -3.31
CA ALA A 34 6.28 0.04 -2.57
C ALA A 34 6.82 0.86 -1.39
N LEU A 35 8.13 0.76 -1.09
CA LEU A 35 8.80 1.46 0.01
C LEU A 35 8.06 1.28 1.35
N LEU A 36 7.53 0.08 1.54
CA LEU A 36 7.02 -0.37 2.83
C LEU A 36 8.19 -0.66 3.78
N PRO A 37 7.95 -0.76 5.10
CA PRO A 37 8.99 -1.06 6.07
C PRO A 37 9.75 -2.32 5.67
N GLU A 38 11.07 -2.20 5.60
CA GLU A 38 11.91 -3.26 5.05
C GLU A 38 12.20 -4.35 6.10
N TRP A 39 11.85 -4.10 7.36
CA TRP A 39 11.86 -5.06 8.45
C TRP A 39 10.48 -5.72 8.57
N GLY A 40 10.47 -7.04 8.72
CA GLY A 40 9.24 -7.83 8.80
C GLY A 40 8.64 -8.14 7.42
N PRO A 41 9.34 -8.89 6.54
CA PRO A 41 8.79 -9.30 5.25
C PRO A 41 7.51 -10.14 5.37
N GLU A 42 7.31 -10.81 6.50
CA GLU A 42 6.09 -11.56 6.85
C GLU A 42 4.93 -10.66 7.28
N ALA A 43 5.18 -9.39 7.59
CA ALA A 43 4.13 -8.45 7.94
C ALA A 43 3.19 -8.24 6.74
N THR A 44 1.90 -8.08 7.01
CA THR A 44 0.93 -7.83 5.96
C THR A 44 0.87 -6.35 5.61
N VAL A 45 0.58 -6.03 4.35
CA VAL A 45 0.40 -4.66 3.86
C VAL A 45 -0.68 -3.94 4.68
N GLY A 46 -1.79 -4.62 4.94
CA GLY A 46 -2.86 -4.07 5.78
C GLY A 46 -2.42 -3.80 7.22
N GLY A 47 -1.61 -4.69 7.81
CA GLY A 47 -1.07 -4.51 9.16
C GLY A 47 -0.13 -3.30 9.24
N VAL A 48 0.78 -3.16 8.27
CA VAL A 48 1.69 -2.01 8.17
C VAL A 48 0.92 -0.70 8.06
N VAL A 49 -0.06 -0.64 7.15
CA VAL A 49 -0.87 0.57 6.93
C VAL A 49 -1.71 0.90 8.17
N ALA A 50 -2.36 -0.09 8.78
CA ALA A 50 -3.18 0.10 9.97
C ALA A 50 -2.38 0.56 11.19
N ALA A 51 -1.15 0.05 11.36
CA ALA A 51 -0.27 0.43 12.45
C ALA A 51 0.50 1.74 12.20
N GLY A 52 0.41 2.32 10.99
CA GLY A 52 1.12 3.55 10.63
C GLY A 52 2.65 3.40 10.62
N ILE A 53 3.15 2.17 10.45
CA ILE A 53 4.58 1.87 10.50
C ILE A 53 5.24 2.36 9.20
N SER A 54 6.44 2.94 9.32
CA SER A 54 7.24 3.39 8.17
C SER A 54 8.67 2.84 8.23
N GLY A 55 9.26 2.62 7.06
CA GLY A 55 10.63 2.12 6.93
C GLY A 55 11.71 3.14 7.32
N TYR A 56 12.96 2.68 7.39
CA TYR A 56 14.10 3.55 7.77
C TYR A 56 14.34 4.67 6.76
N ARG A 57 13.93 4.48 5.50
CA ARG A 57 14.02 5.48 4.44
C ARG A 57 13.04 6.66 4.60
N ARG A 58 12.15 6.64 5.59
CA ARG A 58 11.09 7.65 5.76
C ARG A 58 11.60 9.09 5.81
N ALA A 59 12.80 9.32 6.37
CA ALA A 59 13.37 10.66 6.50
C ALA A 59 13.65 11.30 5.13
N ARG A 60 13.90 10.49 4.10
CA ARG A 60 14.17 10.95 2.73
C ARG A 60 12.99 10.75 1.78
N LEU A 61 12.23 9.66 1.96
CA LEU A 61 11.21 9.21 1.00
C LEU A 61 9.76 9.38 1.49
N GLY A 62 9.57 9.94 2.68
CA GLY A 62 8.27 10.13 3.31
C GLY A 62 7.76 8.88 4.06
N PRO A 63 6.72 9.04 4.90
CA PRO A 63 6.06 7.93 5.58
C PRO A 63 5.30 7.02 4.61
N THR A 64 4.99 5.80 5.05
CA THR A 64 4.21 4.82 4.26
C THR A 64 2.84 5.35 3.84
N ARG A 65 2.21 6.19 4.67
CA ARG A 65 0.92 6.83 4.37
C ARG A 65 0.91 7.58 3.04
N ASP A 66 2.02 8.23 2.67
CA ASP A 66 2.09 9.08 1.49
C ASP A 66 2.06 8.26 0.18
N ARG A 67 2.20 6.93 0.28
CA ARG A 67 2.11 5.99 -0.85
C ARG A 67 0.74 5.32 -0.96
N VAL A 68 -0.16 5.58 -0.02
CA VAL A 68 -1.50 4.99 -0.01
C VAL A 68 -2.45 5.91 -0.76
N LEU A 69 -2.85 5.50 -1.96
CA LEU A 69 -3.78 6.26 -2.80
C LEU A 69 -5.25 5.99 -2.44
N GLU A 70 -5.60 4.72 -2.20
CA GLU A 70 -6.94 4.24 -1.90
C GLU A 70 -6.89 3.17 -0.80
N VAL A 71 -7.89 3.18 0.09
CA VAL A 71 -8.14 2.08 1.04
C VAL A 71 -9.61 1.68 1.03
N THR A 72 -9.87 0.40 1.19
CA THR A 72 -11.20 -0.14 1.51
C THR A 72 -11.13 -0.74 2.90
N ILE A 73 -11.98 -0.27 3.81
CA ILE A 73 -12.02 -0.70 5.21
C ILE A 73 -13.42 -1.16 5.60
N VAL A 74 -13.49 -2.03 6.60
CA VAL A 74 -14.76 -2.42 7.25
C VAL A 74 -14.79 -1.77 8.63
N THR A 75 -15.82 -0.98 8.91
CA THR A 75 -16.00 -0.32 10.22
C THR A 75 -16.55 -1.29 11.27
N GLY A 76 -16.51 -0.90 12.55
CA GLY A 76 -16.96 -1.76 13.67
C GLY A 76 -18.45 -2.14 13.63
N ASP A 77 -19.26 -1.38 12.90
CA ASP A 77 -20.68 -1.66 12.63
C ASP A 77 -20.91 -2.39 11.28
N GLY A 78 -19.85 -2.91 10.66
CA GLY A 78 -19.92 -3.77 9.48
C GLY A 78 -20.07 -3.04 8.15
N ARG A 79 -19.99 -1.71 8.11
CA ARG A 79 -20.06 -0.96 6.84
C ARG A 79 -18.73 -1.03 6.09
N VAL A 80 -18.80 -1.18 4.77
CA VAL A 80 -17.64 -1.06 3.89
C VAL A 80 -17.48 0.41 3.49
N VAL A 81 -16.34 1.00 3.82
CA VAL A 81 -16.01 2.40 3.49
C VAL A 81 -14.78 2.42 2.58
N ARG A 82 -14.83 3.28 1.57
CA ARG A 82 -13.69 3.56 0.68
C ARG A 82 -13.21 4.97 0.92
N GLY A 83 -11.89 5.13 1.05
CA GLY A 83 -11.24 6.43 1.19
C GLY A 83 -10.14 6.60 0.15
N GLY A 84 -9.97 7.82 -0.35
CA GLY A 84 -9.00 8.14 -1.39
C GLY A 84 -9.50 7.83 -2.80
N GLY A 85 -8.57 7.59 -3.73
CA GLY A 85 -8.90 7.20 -5.10
C GLY A 85 -7.66 6.70 -5.84
N ARG A 86 -7.87 5.84 -6.85
CA ARG A 86 -6.79 5.17 -7.59
C ARG A 86 -5.90 6.08 -8.44
N VAL A 87 -6.21 7.36 -8.53
CA VAL A 87 -5.50 8.33 -9.36
C VAL A 87 -4.74 9.34 -8.51
N VAL A 88 -3.52 9.67 -8.95
CA VAL A 88 -2.65 10.64 -8.27
C VAL A 88 -3.28 12.04 -8.20
N LYS A 89 -4.09 12.40 -9.20
CA LYS A 89 -4.92 13.60 -9.17
C LYS A 89 -6.39 13.19 -9.06
N ASN A 90 -6.92 13.29 -7.86
CA ASN A 90 -8.35 13.19 -7.61
C ASN A 90 -8.91 14.59 -7.30
N VAL A 91 -9.74 15.14 -8.20
CA VAL A 91 -10.46 16.41 -8.01
C VAL A 91 -11.91 16.08 -7.74
N SER A 92 -12.19 15.67 -6.51
CA SER A 92 -13.54 15.34 -6.04
C SER A 92 -13.66 15.72 -4.56
N GLY A 93 -13.95 17.00 -4.28
CA GLY A 93 -14.33 17.49 -2.94
C GLY A 93 -13.17 17.85 -2.03
#